data_AF-A0A6M2D5B4-F1
#
_entry.id   AF-A0A6M2D5B4-F1
#
_cell.length_a   1.000
_cell.length_b   1.000
_cell.length_c   1.000
_cell.angle_alpha   90.00
_cell.angle_beta   90.00
_cell.angle_gamma   90.00
#
_symmetry.space_group_name_H-M   'P 1'
#
loop_
_entity.id
_entity.type
_entity.pdbx_description
1 polymer ?
#
loop_
_entity_poly.entity_id
_entity_poly.type
_entity_poly.pdbx_seq_one_letter_code
_entity_poly.pdbx_strand_id
1 'polypeptide(L)'
;QPIAGYVVRKSLKKFPCHDCASCLCIMPLQAESNCNATLTNQFNHGGLLYPSDALEKLITKLENAFIEFLSRNKLHAESLVSFLLFLQGHELEKVGCIEHGRKLTTAIIKFYALTRLHFFT
;
A
#
# COMPACT_ATOMS: atom_id res chain seq x y z
N GLN A 1 2.02 4.33 -9.20
CA GLN A 1 1.64 5.17 -8.06
C GLN A 1 0.13 5.27 -7.69
N PRO A 2 -0.88 4.72 -8.40
CA PRO A 2 -2.30 4.94 -8.00
C PRO A 2 -2.75 4.15 -6.75
N ILE A 3 -2.18 2.97 -6.47
CA ILE A 3 -2.68 2.10 -5.38
C ILE A 3 -2.33 2.61 -3.98
N ALA A 4 -1.16 3.21 -3.78
CA ALA A 4 -0.74 3.71 -2.47
C ALA A 4 -1.67 4.84 -1.97
N GLY A 5 -1.99 5.81 -2.83
CA GLY A 5 -2.96 6.87 -2.50
C GLY A 5 -4.36 6.32 -2.22
N TYR A 6 -4.78 5.26 -2.92
CA TYR A 6 -6.07 4.60 -2.68
C TYR A 6 -6.11 3.83 -1.34
N VAL A 7 -5.02 3.13 -1.03
CA VAL A 7 -4.79 2.44 0.26
C VAL A 7 -4.87 3.44 1.41
N VAL A 8 -4.21 4.58 1.29
CA VAL A 8 -4.26 5.66 2.29
C VAL A 8 -5.71 6.11 2.53
N ARG A 9 -6.42 6.56 1.48
CA ARG A 9 -7.77 7.12 1.63
C ARG A 9 -8.73 6.13 2.28
N LYS A 10 -8.61 4.85 1.92
CA LYS A 10 -9.47 3.79 2.49
C LYS A 10 -9.08 3.45 3.92
N SER A 11 -7.78 3.48 4.25
CA SER A 11 -7.28 3.23 5.61
C SER A 11 -7.72 4.33 6.56
N LEU A 12 -7.60 5.61 6.19
CA LEU A 12 -8.03 6.75 7.02
C LEU A 12 -9.54 6.73 7.30
N LYS A 13 -10.36 6.35 6.32
CA LYS A 13 -11.82 6.20 6.53
C LYS A 13 -12.16 5.06 7.50
N LYS A 14 -11.35 4.00 7.56
CA LYS A 14 -11.63 2.77 8.32
C LYS A 14 -10.93 2.74 9.68
N PHE A 15 -9.88 3.54 9.85
CA PHE A 15 -9.06 3.64 11.05
C PHE A 15 -8.88 5.11 11.43
N PRO A 16 -9.75 5.68 12.27
CA PRO A 16 -9.69 7.10 12.67
C PRO A 16 -8.59 7.36 13.73
N CYS A 17 -7.48 6.62 13.71
CA CYS A 17 -6.36 6.81 14.62
C CYS A 17 -5.41 7.85 14.03
N HIS A 18 -5.18 8.93 14.77
CA HIS A 18 -4.32 10.04 14.34
C HIS A 18 -2.86 9.59 14.12
N ASP A 19 -2.31 8.77 15.03
CA ASP A 19 -0.94 8.28 14.92
C ASP A 19 -0.76 7.32 13.73
N CYS A 20 -1.78 6.54 13.39
CA CYS A 20 -1.75 5.75 12.16
C CYS A 20 -1.79 6.66 10.93
N ALA A 21 -2.56 7.74 10.95
CA ALA A 21 -2.66 8.66 9.83
C ALA A 21 -1.29 9.31 9.52
N SER A 22 -0.56 9.75 10.54
CA SER A 22 0.80 10.29 10.38
C SER A 22 1.80 9.24 9.92
N CYS A 23 1.63 7.98 10.28
CA CYS A 23 2.44 6.88 9.74
C CYS A 23 2.14 6.55 8.28
N LEU A 24 0.97 6.93 7.74
CA LEU A 24 0.55 6.60 6.38
C LEU A 24 0.78 7.73 5.38
N CYS A 25 0.85 8.98 5.86
CA CYS A 25 0.94 10.15 4.99
C CYS A 25 1.92 11.19 5.52
N ILE A 26 2.62 11.83 4.59
CA ILE A 26 3.40 13.04 4.86
C ILE A 26 2.66 14.27 4.35
N MET A 27 2.97 15.42 4.96
CA MET A 27 2.44 16.71 4.50
C MET A 27 3.06 17.11 3.15
N PRO A 28 2.34 17.86 2.29
CA PRO A 28 2.84 18.29 0.98
C PRO A 28 4.20 18.99 1.03
N LEU A 29 4.44 19.83 2.05
CA LEU A 29 5.71 20.54 2.26
C LEU A 29 6.91 19.62 2.51
N GLN A 30 6.69 18.39 2.99
CA GLN A 30 7.74 17.39 3.18
C GLN A 30 7.97 16.54 1.91
N ALA A 31 6.97 16.47 1.03
CA ALA A 31 7.05 15.70 -0.21
C ALA A 31 7.88 16.41 -1.30
N GLU A 32 7.98 17.74 -1.26
CA GLU A 32 8.80 18.53 -2.19
C GLU A 32 10.31 18.23 -2.10
N SER A 33 10.76 17.64 -0.99
CA SER A 33 12.14 17.17 -0.79
C SER A 33 12.40 15.77 -1.37
N ASN A 34 11.37 15.05 -1.83
CA ASN A 34 11.46 13.66 -2.27
C ASN A 34 11.17 13.57 -3.78
N CYS A 35 12.19 13.20 -4.57
CA CYS A 35 12.17 13.20 -6.04
C CYS A 35 11.05 12.34 -6.69
N ASN A 36 10.46 11.38 -5.95
CA ASN A 36 9.32 10.56 -6.38
C ASN A 36 7.96 11.30 -6.38
N ALA A 37 7.87 12.53 -5.85
CA ALA A 37 6.64 13.32 -5.78
C ALA A 37 6.23 13.96 -7.12
N THR A 38 7.15 14.02 -8.09
CA THR A 38 7.01 14.82 -9.33
C THR A 38 5.88 14.32 -10.26
N LEU A 39 5.63 13.01 -10.33
CA LEU A 39 4.55 12.44 -11.15
C LEU A 39 3.15 12.71 -10.59
N THR A 40 3.06 12.99 -9.28
CA THR A 40 1.79 13.29 -8.61
C THR A 40 1.35 14.73 -8.90
N ASN A 41 2.31 15.62 -9.20
CA ASN A 41 2.05 17.04 -9.35
C ASN A 41 1.26 17.42 -10.61
N GLN A 42 1.31 16.59 -11.66
CA GLN A 42 0.66 16.87 -12.95
C GLN A 42 -0.84 16.54 -13.00
N PHE A 43 -1.41 15.91 -11.95
CA PHE A 43 -2.84 15.54 -11.87
C PHE A 43 -3.56 16.23 -10.69
N ASN A 44 -3.07 17.41 -10.29
CA ASN A 44 -3.41 18.06 -9.02
C ASN A 44 -4.70 18.89 -9.05
N HIS A 45 -5.69 18.45 -8.26
CA HIS A 45 -6.81 19.26 -7.76
C HIS A 45 -6.87 19.22 -6.21
N GLY A 46 -5.77 19.55 -5.52
CA GLY A 46 -5.77 19.92 -4.10
C GLY A 46 -6.06 18.82 -3.05
N GLY A 47 -6.09 17.53 -3.41
CA GLY A 47 -6.55 16.47 -2.51
C GLY A 47 -5.69 15.20 -2.42
N LEU A 48 -4.44 15.20 -2.89
CA LEU A 48 -3.57 14.01 -2.86
C LEU A 48 -2.79 13.89 -1.55
N LEU A 49 -2.91 12.72 -0.93
CA LEU A 49 -2.15 12.33 0.26
C LEU A 49 -0.86 11.69 -0.22
N TYR A 50 0.28 12.25 0.17
CA TYR A 50 1.58 11.68 -0.14
C TYR A 50 1.84 10.50 0.81
N PRO A 51 2.00 9.26 0.31
CA PRO A 51 2.27 8.13 1.17
C PRO A 51 3.60 8.34 1.91
N SER A 52 3.69 7.86 3.14
CA SER A 52 4.96 7.83 3.87
C SER A 52 5.94 6.84 3.23
N ASP A 53 7.23 7.02 3.48
CA ASP A 53 8.28 6.10 3.01
C ASP A 53 8.02 4.64 3.44
N ALA A 54 7.53 4.43 4.67
CA ALA A 54 7.21 3.10 5.17
C ALA A 54 6.06 2.45 4.36
N LEU A 55 5.04 3.24 4.00
CA LEU A 55 3.96 2.77 3.16
C LEU A 55 4.42 2.53 1.72
N GLU A 56 5.25 3.41 1.16
CA GLU A 56 5.82 3.22 -0.19
C GLU A 56 6.68 1.97 -0.26
N LYS A 57 7.51 1.71 0.76
CA LYS A 57 8.30 0.47 0.89
C LYS A 57 7.40 -0.77 0.99
N LEU A 58 6.35 -0.72 1.82
CA LEU A 58 5.39 -1.83 1.93
C LEU A 58 4.75 -2.13 0.57
N ILE A 59 4.22 -1.11 -0.11
CA ILE A 59 3.57 -1.28 -1.41
C ILE A 59 4.57 -1.79 -2.45
N THR A 60 5.80 -1.27 -2.48
CA THR A 60 6.84 -1.73 -3.40
C THR A 60 7.19 -3.20 -3.20
N LYS A 61 7.34 -3.64 -1.94
CA LYS A 61 7.56 -5.07 -1.62
C LYS A 61 6.39 -5.94 -2.08
N LEU A 62 5.15 -5.48 -1.89
CA LEU A 62 3.95 -6.17 -2.33
C LEU A 62 3.84 -6.25 -3.86
N GLU A 63 4.26 -5.20 -4.58
CA GLU A 63 4.33 -5.16 -6.05
C GLU A 63 5.35 -6.16 -6.59
N ASN A 64 6.56 -6.16 -6.04
CA ASN A 64 7.60 -7.10 -6.44
C ASN A 64 7.17 -8.55 -6.19
N ALA A 65 6.62 -8.83 -5.00
CA ALA A 65 6.10 -10.15 -4.67
C ALA A 65 4.94 -10.56 -5.59
N PHE A 66 4.08 -9.63 -5.98
CA PHE A 66 2.99 -9.91 -6.92
C PHE A 66 3.51 -10.26 -8.32
N ILE A 67 4.48 -9.51 -8.83
CA ILE A 67 5.12 -9.79 -10.12
C ILE A 67 5.80 -11.16 -10.11
N GLU A 68 6.53 -11.48 -9.05
CA GLU A 68 7.16 -12.79 -8.89
C GLU A 68 6.14 -13.92 -8.79
N PHE A 69 5.04 -13.70 -8.07
CA PHE A 69 3.97 -14.69 -7.99
C PHE A 69 3.34 -14.95 -9.37
N LEU A 70 3.11 -13.91 -10.17
CA LEU A 70 2.55 -14.03 -11.52
C LEU A 70 3.48 -14.68 -12.53
N SER A 71 4.79 -14.44 -12.44
CA SER A 71 5.74 -15.08 -13.36
C SER A 71 5.79 -16.60 -13.19
N ARG A 72 5.36 -17.09 -12.01
CA ARG A 72 5.38 -18.51 -11.65
C ARG A 72 4.01 -19.19 -11.71
N ASN A 73 2.90 -18.43 -11.74
CA ASN A 73 1.55 -18.97 -11.61
C ASN A 73 0.58 -18.38 -12.64
N LYS A 74 -0.31 -19.21 -13.18
CA LYS A 74 -1.48 -18.71 -13.94
C LYS A 74 -2.52 -18.15 -12.98
N LEU A 75 -3.08 -16.99 -13.32
CA LEU A 75 -4.13 -16.34 -12.55
C LEU A 75 -5.45 -17.14 -12.62
N HIS A 76 -5.92 -17.59 -11.47
CA HIS A 76 -7.22 -18.22 -11.28
C HIS A 76 -7.85 -17.68 -9.97
N ALA A 77 -9.14 -17.93 -9.72
CA ALA A 77 -9.83 -17.42 -8.53
C ALA A 77 -9.18 -17.86 -7.20
N GLU A 78 -8.49 -19.01 -7.17
CA GLU A 78 -7.72 -19.51 -6.03
C GLU A 78 -6.39 -18.76 -5.81
N SER A 79 -5.96 -17.92 -6.77
CA SER A 79 -4.69 -17.18 -6.71
C SER A 79 -4.62 -16.20 -5.54
N LEU A 80 -5.74 -15.74 -4.96
CA LEU A 80 -5.72 -14.84 -3.80
C LEU A 80 -5.19 -15.53 -2.54
N VAL A 81 -5.67 -16.74 -2.26
CA VAL A 81 -5.22 -17.50 -1.08
C VAL A 81 -3.78 -17.91 -1.26
N SER A 82 -3.41 -18.41 -2.44
CA SER A 82 -2.04 -18.77 -2.79
C SER A 82 -1.08 -17.58 -2.71
N PHE A 83 -1.51 -16.40 -3.16
CA PHE A 83 -0.70 -15.18 -3.05
C PHE A 83 -0.54 -14.74 -1.58
N LEU A 84 -1.60 -14.78 -0.77
CA LEU A 84 -1.49 -14.44 0.65
C LEU A 84 -0.59 -15.41 1.42
N LEU A 85 -0.59 -16.70 1.07
CA LEU A 85 0.34 -17.69 1.61
C LEU A 85 1.78 -17.42 1.15
N PHE A 86 1.98 -17.10 -0.13
CA PHE A 86 3.29 -16.71 -0.67
C PHE A 86 3.88 -15.49 0.06
N LEU A 87 3.05 -14.51 0.42
CA LEU A 87 3.48 -13.35 1.19
C LEU A 87 3.94 -13.66 2.62
N GLN A 88 3.52 -14.78 3.22
CA GLN A 88 3.98 -15.15 4.58
C GLN A 88 5.48 -15.45 4.62
N GLY A 89 6.09 -15.85 3.50
CA GLY A 89 7.53 -16.04 3.38
C GLY A 89 8.34 -14.75 3.17
N HIS A 90 7.68 -13.60 3.05
CA HIS A 90 8.33 -12.32 2.73
C HIS A 90 8.40 -11.40 3.94
N GLU A 91 9.55 -10.74 4.11
CA GLU A 91 9.71 -9.70 5.12
C GLU A 91 9.07 -8.39 4.66
N LEU A 92 7.81 -8.18 5.06
CA LEU A 92 7.04 -6.99 4.73
C LEU A 92 7.25 -5.86 5.75
N GLU A 93 7.26 -4.63 5.25
CA GLU A 93 7.37 -3.43 6.07
C GLU A 93 6.12 -3.26 6.95
N LYS A 94 6.29 -2.95 8.23
CA LYS A 94 5.17 -2.69 9.14
C LYS A 94 4.82 -1.21 9.11
N VAL A 95 3.54 -0.90 9.08
CA VAL A 95 3.02 0.47 9.07
C VAL A 95 1.96 0.66 10.15
N GLY A 96 1.96 1.84 10.76
CA GLY A 96 1.04 2.24 11.83
C GLY A 96 1.72 2.36 13.20
N CYS A 97 0.99 2.93 14.16
CA CYS A 97 1.47 3.10 15.53
C CYS A 97 1.61 1.77 16.27
N ILE A 98 2.23 1.79 17.46
CA ILE A 98 2.53 0.58 18.25
C ILE A 98 1.29 -0.28 18.54
N GLU A 99 0.16 0.37 18.82
CA GLU A 99 -1.12 -0.29 19.15
C GLU A 99 -1.78 -0.94 17.92
N HIS A 100 -1.69 -0.30 16.76
CA HIS A 100 -2.49 -0.67 15.58
C HIS A 100 -1.67 -1.22 14.42
N GLY A 101 -0.33 -1.17 14.49
CA GLY A 101 0.56 -1.42 13.35
C GLY A 101 0.32 -2.79 12.71
N ARG A 102 0.16 -3.84 13.52
CA ARG A 102 -0.15 -5.18 13.01
C ARG A 102 -1.49 -5.23 12.27
N LYS A 103 -2.54 -4.66 12.87
CA LYS A 103 -3.91 -4.67 12.33
C LYS A 103 -4.00 -3.84 11.05
N LEU A 104 -3.36 -2.66 11.04
CA LEU A 104 -3.32 -1.76 9.89
C LEU A 104 -2.53 -2.38 8.74
N THR A 105 -1.31 -2.86 9.00
CA THR A 105 -0.48 -3.53 7.99
C THR A 105 -1.23 -4.70 7.34
N THR A 106 -1.88 -5.54 8.16
CA THR A 106 -2.70 -6.67 7.67
C THR A 106 -3.86 -6.19 6.80
N ALA A 107 -4.54 -5.11 7.19
CA ALA A 107 -5.64 -4.55 6.41
C ALA A 107 -5.15 -4.01 5.05
N ILE A 108 -3.98 -3.37 5.02
CA ILE A 108 -3.35 -2.86 3.80
C ILE A 108 -2.97 -4.01 2.86
N ILE A 109 -2.31 -5.06 3.37
CA ILE A 109 -1.93 -6.24 2.57
C ILE A 109 -3.17 -6.89 1.94
N LYS A 110 -4.21 -7.15 2.75
CA LYS A 110 -5.46 -7.74 2.25
C LYS A 110 -6.10 -6.88 1.18
N PHE A 111 -6.15 -5.58 1.41
CA PHE A 111 -6.75 -4.65 0.48
C PHE A 111 -5.97 -4.55 -0.84
N TYR A 112 -4.64 -4.51 -0.76
CA TYR A 112 -3.75 -4.56 -1.91
C TYR A 112 -3.98 -5.82 -2.73
N ALA A 113 -3.94 -7.00 -2.10
CA ALA A 113 -4.12 -8.28 -2.78
C ALA A 113 -5.47 -8.37 -3.50
N LEU A 114 -6.56 -7.99 -2.83
CA LEU A 114 -7.90 -7.93 -3.42
C LEU A 114 -7.95 -6.99 -4.61
N THR A 115 -7.38 -5.79 -4.47
CA THR A 115 -7.44 -4.75 -5.50
C THR A 115 -6.63 -5.15 -6.72
N ARG A 116 -5.40 -5.65 -6.53
CA ARG A 116 -4.53 -6.07 -7.64
C ARG A 116 -5.09 -7.25 -8.40
N LEU A 117 -5.61 -8.26 -7.70
CA LEU A 117 -6.22 -9.41 -8.38
C LEU A 117 -7.48 -9.01 -9.14
N HIS A 118 -8.33 -8.16 -8.56
CA HIS A 118 -9.53 -7.67 -9.23
C HIS A 118 -9.24 -6.87 -10.52
N PHE A 119 -8.17 -6.06 -10.54
CA PHE A 119 -7.79 -5.31 -11.73
C PHE A 119 -6.99 -6.14 -12.75
N PHE A 120 -6.54 -7.35 -12.41
CA PHE A 120 -5.79 -8.22 -13.31
C PHE A 120 -6.65 -9.32 -13.96
N THR A 121 -7.80 -9.65 -13.37
CA THR A 121 -8.86 -10.51 -13.95
C THR A 121 -9.81 -9.71 -14.81
#